data_AF-A0A3L8DG87-F1
#
_entry.id   AF-A0A3L8DG87-F1
#
_cell.length_a   1.000
_cell.length_b   1.000
_cell.length_c   1.000
_cell.angle_alpha   90.00
_cell.angle_beta   90.00
_cell.angle_gamma   90.00
#
_symmetry.space_group_name_H-M   'P 1'
#
loop_
_entity.id
_entity.type
_entity.pdbx_description
1 polymer ?
#
loop_
_entity_poly.entity_id
_entity_poly.type
_entity_poly.pdbx_seq_one_letter_code
_entity_poly.pdbx_strand_id
1 'polypeptide(L)'
;MKCLKRLAKEDRALFLPAQRALESDFYMDNVLSGNDDLEKVIRLQMQLTALLKRGQFHLRKWRANDDRILSHLVEGKTEELLVLDKGTTSKTLGVLWNQKEDSLQYQEKESKFDQVTKHTVISEIAQIYDPLGLLGPIIIVAKGIIQQLWTLNLQWDESLPQELYSKWKTYRSS
;
A
#
# COMPACT_ATOMS: atom_id res chain seq x y z
N MET A 1 4.68 18.23 4.47
CA MET A 1 4.78 17.79 5.88
C MET A 1 5.17 18.84 6.92
N LYS A 2 5.80 19.98 6.60
CA LYS A 2 6.21 20.98 7.61
C LYS A 2 5.03 21.49 8.48
N CYS A 3 3.83 21.62 7.92
CA CYS A 3 2.64 22.04 8.64
C CYS A 3 2.18 21.02 9.69
N LEU A 4 2.15 19.72 9.35
CA LEU A 4 1.83 18.64 10.31
C LEU A 4 2.86 18.59 11.46
N LYS A 5 4.15 18.70 11.13
CA LYS A 5 5.22 18.75 12.14
C LYS A 5 5.16 19.99 13.02
N ARG A 6 4.63 21.11 12.52
CA ARG A 6 4.41 22.33 13.32
C ARG A 6 3.23 22.14 14.26
N LEU A 7 2.11 21.61 13.76
CA LEU A 7 0.92 21.27 14.55
C LEU A 7 1.26 20.30 15.70
N ALA A 8 2.12 19.32 15.46
CA ALA A 8 2.60 18.39 16.47
C ALA A 8 3.45 19.06 17.58
N LYS A 9 4.12 20.18 17.28
CA LYS A 9 4.99 20.89 18.24
C LYS A 9 4.24 21.89 19.11
N GLU A 10 3.14 22.44 18.62
CA GLU A 10 2.39 23.51 19.30
C GLU A 10 1.54 22.98 20.47
N ASP A 11 1.18 21.69 20.50
CA ASP A 11 0.22 21.10 21.46
C ASP A 11 0.79 19.95 22.34
N ARG A 12 2.09 19.97 22.68
CA ARG A 12 2.88 18.83 23.27
C ARG A 12 2.28 18.09 24.48
N ALA A 13 1.40 18.70 25.27
CA ALA A 13 0.94 18.11 26.53
C ALA A 13 -0.37 17.29 26.42
N LEU A 14 -1.24 17.57 25.45
CA LEU A 14 -2.60 17.01 25.43
C LEU A 14 -2.77 15.79 24.50
N PHE A 15 -1.90 15.64 23.50
CA PHE A 15 -2.09 14.67 22.40
C PHE A 15 -0.84 13.83 22.11
N LEU A 16 -0.15 13.33 23.16
CA LEU A 16 1.14 12.64 23.02
C LEU A 16 1.11 11.43 22.04
N PRO A 17 0.13 10.50 22.12
CA PRO A 17 -0.04 9.45 21.11
C PRO A 17 -0.15 9.98 19.68
N ALA A 18 -1.03 10.96 19.44
CA ALA A 18 -1.25 11.49 18.10
C ALA A 18 -0.01 12.21 17.55
N GLN A 19 0.75 12.90 18.39
CA GLN A 19 1.98 13.58 17.97
C GLN A 19 3.03 12.62 17.46
N ARG A 20 3.23 11.50 18.17
CA ARG A 20 4.14 10.44 17.71
C ARG A 20 3.69 9.95 16.33
N ALA A 21 2.40 9.67 16.17
CA ALA A 21 1.87 9.28 14.88
C ALA A 21 2.06 10.35 13.79
N LEU A 22 1.88 11.64 14.07
CA LEU A 22 2.17 12.73 13.12
C LEU A 22 3.65 12.79 12.68
N GLU A 23 4.58 12.34 13.53
CA GLU A 23 6.01 12.37 13.27
C GLU A 23 6.51 11.13 12.53
N SER A 24 6.02 9.94 12.87
CA SER A 24 6.52 8.65 12.36
C SER A 24 5.58 7.92 11.42
N ASP A 25 4.27 8.11 11.54
CA ASP A 25 3.27 7.18 10.98
C ASP A 25 2.54 7.74 9.76
N PHE A 26 2.83 8.99 9.41
CA PHE A 26 2.32 9.60 8.19
C PHE A 26 3.22 9.30 6.99
N TYR A 27 2.59 8.80 5.93
CA TYR A 27 3.14 8.76 4.59
C TYR A 27 2.33 9.68 3.68
N MET A 28 2.92 10.83 3.33
CA MET A 28 2.25 11.91 2.58
C MET A 28 0.91 12.33 3.22
N ASP A 29 -0.20 11.91 2.64
CA ASP A 29 -1.60 12.18 3.02
C ASP A 29 -2.24 11.04 3.83
N ASN A 30 -1.59 9.88 3.91
CA ASN A 30 -2.07 8.71 4.63
C ASN A 30 -1.38 8.57 5.98
N VAL A 31 -2.10 8.05 6.97
CA VAL A 31 -1.58 7.70 8.30
C VAL A 31 -1.86 6.22 8.54
N LEU A 32 -0.82 5.47 8.92
CA LEU A 32 -0.93 4.06 9.28
C LEU A 32 -0.29 3.86 10.64
N SER A 33 -1.11 3.59 11.66
CA SER A 33 -0.66 3.37 13.02
C SER A 33 -1.45 2.24 13.68
N GLY A 34 -0.85 1.59 14.67
CA GLY A 34 -1.48 0.53 15.45
C GLY A 34 -0.96 0.46 16.89
N ASN A 35 -1.58 -0.40 17.69
CA ASN A 35 -1.15 -0.74 19.04
C ASN A 35 -1.71 -2.13 19.39
N ASP A 36 -1.07 -2.84 20.31
CA ASP A 36 -1.52 -4.17 20.77
C ASP A 36 -2.74 -4.10 21.70
N ASP A 37 -3.19 -2.90 22.04
CA ASP A 37 -4.28 -2.63 22.98
C ASP A 37 -5.37 -1.80 22.28
N LEU A 38 -6.57 -2.37 22.19
CA LEU A 38 -7.74 -1.79 21.55
C LEU A 38 -8.07 -0.39 22.08
N GLU A 39 -8.01 -0.18 23.39
CA GLU A 39 -8.35 1.11 23.99
C GLU A 39 -7.32 2.18 23.61
N LYS A 40 -6.04 1.80 23.52
CA LYS A 40 -4.98 2.72 23.10
C LYS A 40 -5.13 3.10 21.63
N VAL A 41 -5.55 2.16 20.76
CA VAL A 41 -5.82 2.45 19.35
C VAL A 41 -7.00 3.41 19.19
N ILE A 42 -8.11 3.16 19.89
CA ILE A 42 -9.28 4.05 19.88
C ILE A 42 -8.89 5.44 20.39
N ARG A 43 -8.17 5.52 21.51
CA ARG A 43 -7.68 6.79 22.05
C ARG A 43 -6.77 7.52 21.07
N LEU A 44 -5.86 6.81 20.42
CA LEU A 44 -4.98 7.37 19.39
C LEU A 44 -5.80 7.97 18.25
N GLN A 45 -6.77 7.21 17.71
CA GLN A 45 -7.64 7.65 16.63
C GLN A 45 -8.40 8.93 16.98
N MET A 46 -9.00 8.99 18.18
CA MET A 46 -9.72 10.17 18.66
C MET A 46 -8.78 11.38 18.79
N GLN A 47 -7.61 11.19 19.39
CA GLN A 47 -6.62 12.26 19.54
C GLN A 47 -6.10 12.76 18.20
N LEU A 48 -5.85 11.85 17.25
CA LEU A 48 -5.38 12.19 15.92
C LEU A 48 -6.42 13.03 15.16
N THR A 49 -7.68 12.61 15.21
CA THR A 49 -8.81 13.35 14.63
C THR A 49 -8.93 14.75 15.23
N ALA A 50 -8.89 14.86 16.57
CA ALA A 50 -8.99 16.13 17.26
C ALA A 50 -7.83 17.08 16.93
N LEU A 51 -6.60 16.57 16.94
CA LEU A 51 -5.41 17.36 16.64
C LEU A 51 -5.42 17.87 15.20
N LEU A 52 -5.70 17.00 14.22
CA LEU A 52 -5.72 17.37 12.81
C LEU A 52 -6.87 18.34 12.49
N LYS A 53 -8.04 18.18 13.12
CA LYS A 53 -9.17 19.11 12.99
C LYS A 53 -8.81 20.53 13.42
N ARG A 54 -7.97 20.71 14.45
CA ARG A 54 -7.45 22.04 14.85
C ARG A 54 -6.63 22.68 13.73
N GLY A 55 -5.85 21.88 13.02
CA GLY A 55 -5.11 22.29 11.82
C GLY A 55 -5.95 22.35 10.54
N GLN A 56 -7.29 22.21 10.61
CA GLN A 56 -8.21 22.12 9.46
C GLN A 56 -7.94 20.92 8.52
N PHE A 57 -7.20 19.92 8.99
CA PHE A 57 -6.98 18.66 8.29
C PHE A 57 -8.06 17.65 8.69
N HIS A 58 -8.99 17.37 7.78
CA HIS A 58 -10.09 16.44 8.03
C HIS A 58 -9.73 15.04 7.54
N LEU A 59 -9.71 14.06 8.44
CA LEU A 59 -9.53 12.64 8.07
C LEU A 59 -10.86 12.06 7.61
N ARG A 60 -10.91 11.61 6.36
CA ARG A 60 -12.16 11.24 5.67
C ARG A 60 -12.33 9.74 5.44
N LYS A 61 -11.27 8.92 5.57
CA LYS A 61 -11.30 7.48 5.25
C LYS A 61 -10.64 6.68 6.35
N TRP A 62 -11.45 6.13 7.25
CA TRP A 62 -10.95 5.26 8.32
C TRP A 62 -11.10 3.79 7.93
N ARG A 63 -10.08 3.02 8.34
CA ARG A 63 -9.94 1.59 8.09
C ARG A 63 -9.25 0.99 9.30
N ALA A 64 -9.71 -0.18 9.72
CA ALA A 64 -9.15 -0.93 10.84
C ALA A 64 -9.21 -2.44 10.52
N ASN A 65 -8.35 -3.22 11.17
CA ASN A 65 -8.42 -4.68 11.19
C ASN A 65 -9.44 -5.22 12.22
N ASP A 66 -9.89 -4.36 13.15
CA ASP A 66 -10.90 -4.68 14.15
C ASP A 66 -12.05 -3.65 14.12
N ASP A 67 -13.27 -4.14 13.87
CA ASP A 67 -14.48 -3.31 13.73
C ASP A 67 -14.81 -2.52 15.01
N ARG A 68 -14.36 -3.00 16.18
CA ARG A 68 -14.58 -2.30 17.46
C ARG A 68 -13.90 -0.93 17.46
N ILE A 69 -12.81 -0.74 16.71
CA ILE A 69 -12.13 0.54 16.55
C ILE A 69 -13.04 1.55 15.84
N LEU A 70 -13.85 1.10 14.88
CA LEU A 70 -14.67 1.98 14.05
C LEU A 70 -16.09 2.20 14.61
N SER A 71 -16.52 1.38 15.56
CA SER A 71 -17.87 1.42 16.15
C SER A 71 -18.37 2.82 16.52
N HIS A 72 -17.55 3.60 17.23
CA HIS A 72 -17.89 4.95 17.70
C HIS A 72 -17.93 6.02 16.59
N LEU A 73 -17.39 5.74 15.40
CA LEU A 73 -17.47 6.65 14.26
C LEU A 73 -18.82 6.54 13.52
N VAL A 74 -19.50 5.40 13.64
CA VAL A 74 -20.81 5.15 12.98
C VAL A 74 -21.95 5.87 13.72
N GLU A 75 -21.82 6.08 15.03
CA GLU A 75 -22.81 6.79 15.84
C GLU A 75 -22.84 8.30 15.56
N GLY A 76 -21.78 8.86 14.97
CA GLY A 76 -21.67 10.26 14.57
C GLY A 76 -21.83 10.45 13.06
N LYS A 77 -23.08 10.46 12.56
CA LYS A 77 -23.39 10.80 11.16
C LYS A 77 -22.65 12.05 10.70
N THR A 78 -21.62 11.88 9.87
CA THR A 78 -21.12 12.96 9.02
C THR A 78 -20.89 12.37 7.65
N GLU A 79 -21.60 12.90 6.66
CA GLU A 79 -21.55 12.51 5.24
C GLU A 79 -20.14 12.68 4.61
N GLU A 80 -19.17 13.20 5.37
CA GLU A 80 -17.75 13.33 5.01
C GLU A 80 -16.85 12.16 5.45
N LEU A 81 -17.30 11.31 6.37
CA LEU A 81 -16.55 10.16 6.90
C LEU A 81 -16.93 8.90 6.12
N LEU A 82 -16.12 8.55 5.12
CA LEU A 82 -16.21 7.27 4.42
C LEU A 82 -15.58 6.19 5.30
N VAL A 83 -16.41 5.55 6.13
CA VAL A 83 -16.04 4.28 6.80
C VAL A 83 -16.10 3.19 5.74
N LEU A 84 -14.93 2.70 5.31
CA LEU A 84 -14.84 1.63 4.32
C LEU A 84 -14.82 0.28 5.06
N ASP A 85 -16.00 -0.13 5.52
CA ASP A 85 -16.24 -1.45 6.11
C ASP A 85 -16.93 -2.37 5.10
N LYS A 86 -16.23 -2.66 4.01
CA LYS A 86 -16.63 -3.74 3.11
C LYS A 86 -15.37 -4.50 2.82
N GLY A 87 -15.38 -5.82 3.01
CA GLY A 87 -14.28 -6.76 2.77
C GLY A 87 -13.77 -6.84 1.32
N THR A 88 -13.87 -5.73 0.59
CA THR A 88 -13.20 -5.44 -0.66
C THR A 88 -11.75 -5.06 -0.38
N THR A 89 -10.83 -5.85 -0.92
CA THR A 89 -9.40 -5.55 -0.99
C THR A 89 -9.21 -4.12 -1.44
N SER A 90 -8.76 -3.28 -0.52
CA SER A 90 -8.59 -1.86 -0.77
C SER A 90 -7.11 -1.51 -0.81
N LYS A 91 -6.72 -0.62 -1.72
CA LYS A 91 -5.34 -0.14 -1.77
C LYS A 91 -5.05 0.76 -0.59
N THR A 92 -3.96 0.49 0.12
CA THR A 92 -3.34 1.32 1.16
C THR A 92 -1.89 1.52 0.73
N LEU A 93 -1.47 2.78 0.56
CA LEU A 93 -0.15 3.12 -0.02
C LEU A 93 0.10 2.49 -1.40
N GLY A 94 -0.97 2.19 -2.16
CA GLY A 94 -0.91 1.53 -3.46
C GLY A 94 -0.76 0.01 -3.44
N VAL A 95 -0.55 -0.60 -2.26
CA VAL A 95 -0.55 -2.07 -2.04
C VAL A 95 -1.94 -2.50 -1.54
N LEU A 96 -2.39 -3.72 -1.83
CA LEU A 96 -3.67 -4.19 -1.31
C LEU A 96 -3.51 -4.57 0.16
N TRP A 97 -4.47 -4.20 1.00
CA TRP A 97 -4.52 -4.63 2.39
C TRP A 97 -5.84 -5.36 2.66
N ASN A 98 -5.72 -6.59 3.16
CA ASN A 98 -6.83 -7.34 3.72
C ASN A 98 -6.88 -7.07 5.22
N GLN A 99 -7.88 -6.30 5.63
CA GLN A 99 -8.07 -5.87 7.02
C GLN A 99 -8.33 -7.05 7.96
N LYS A 100 -9.10 -8.07 7.53
CA LYS A 100 -9.52 -9.17 8.40
C LYS A 100 -8.37 -10.06 8.81
N GLU A 101 -7.50 -10.36 7.85
CA GLU A 101 -6.33 -11.21 8.04
C GLU A 101 -5.07 -10.40 8.39
N ASP A 102 -5.21 -9.08 8.50
CA ASP A 102 -4.12 -8.11 8.64
C ASP A 102 -2.92 -8.38 7.72
N SER A 103 -3.21 -8.66 6.45
CA SER A 103 -2.19 -9.08 5.47
C SER A 103 -2.13 -8.14 4.28
N LEU A 104 -0.89 -7.80 3.89
CA LEU A 104 -0.62 -7.13 2.62
C LEU A 104 -0.71 -8.14 1.49
N GLN A 105 -1.35 -7.74 0.41
CA GLN A 105 -1.60 -8.56 -0.75
C GLN A 105 -1.09 -7.86 -2.02
N TYR A 106 -0.58 -8.68 -2.93
CA TYR A 106 -0.20 -8.26 -4.27
C TYR A 106 -1.11 -8.97 -5.26
N GLN A 107 -1.62 -8.21 -6.21
CA GLN A 107 -2.45 -8.75 -7.27
C GLN A 107 -1.63 -8.83 -8.54
N GLU A 108 -1.43 -10.04 -9.02
CA GLU A 108 -0.96 -10.28 -10.37
C GLU A 108 -2.14 -10.10 -11.34
N LYS A 109 -1.89 -9.41 -12.45
CA LYS A 109 -2.80 -9.41 -13.59
C LYS A 109 -2.28 -10.41 -14.60
N GLU A 110 -2.91 -11.57 -14.68
CA GLU A 110 -2.62 -12.53 -15.73
C GLU A 110 -2.88 -11.90 -17.10
N SER A 111 -1.80 -11.52 -17.78
CA SER A 111 -1.86 -10.97 -19.12
C SER A 111 -1.80 -12.11 -20.13
N LYS A 112 -2.89 -12.40 -20.83
CA LYS A 112 -2.88 -13.39 -21.90
C LYS A 112 -2.30 -12.75 -23.16
N PHE A 113 -1.09 -13.15 -23.51
CA PHE A 113 -0.45 -12.77 -24.76
C PHE A 113 -0.42 -14.00 -25.67
N ASP A 114 -0.89 -13.84 -26.91
CA ASP A 114 -0.85 -14.91 -27.92
C ASP A 114 0.59 -15.26 -28.31
N GLN A 115 1.50 -14.28 -28.21
CA GLN A 115 2.92 -14.41 -28.45
C GLN A 115 3.70 -13.74 -27.32
N VAL A 116 4.72 -14.43 -26.80
CA VAL A 116 5.61 -13.86 -25.79
C VAL A 116 6.80 -13.21 -26.49
N THR A 117 6.88 -11.88 -26.37
CA THR A 117 7.93 -11.05 -26.95
C THR A 117 8.70 -10.30 -25.85
N LYS A 118 9.78 -9.65 -26.24
CA LYS A 118 10.52 -8.76 -25.33
C LYS A 118 9.62 -7.68 -24.73
N HIS A 119 8.75 -7.08 -25.54
CA HIS A 119 7.81 -6.06 -25.10
C HIS A 119 6.82 -6.58 -24.07
N THR A 120 6.21 -7.76 -24.31
CA THR A 120 5.21 -8.32 -23.39
C THR A 120 5.80 -8.66 -22.04
N VAL A 121 7.02 -9.25 -22.02
CA VAL A 121 7.71 -9.59 -20.76
C VAL A 121 8.04 -8.35 -19.94
N ILE A 122 8.62 -7.32 -20.56
CA ILE A 122 8.97 -6.08 -19.86
C ILE A 122 7.70 -5.38 -19.34
N SER A 123 6.65 -5.35 -20.16
CA SER A 123 5.36 -4.78 -19.78
C SER A 123 4.74 -5.49 -18.58
N GLU A 124 4.78 -6.83 -18.53
CA GLU A 124 4.24 -7.59 -17.40
C GLU A 124 5.08 -7.40 -16.13
N ILE A 125 6.42 -7.40 -16.23
CA ILE A 125 7.29 -7.10 -15.08
C ILE A 125 7.07 -5.67 -14.56
N ALA A 126 6.85 -4.69 -15.44
CA ALA A 126 6.62 -3.30 -15.06
C ALA A 126 5.30 -3.09 -14.29
N GLN A 127 4.36 -4.05 -14.34
CA GLN A 127 3.14 -4.01 -13.54
C GLN A 127 3.36 -4.37 -12.07
N ILE A 128 4.51 -4.94 -11.72
CA ILE A 128 4.86 -5.28 -10.34
C ILE A 128 5.12 -3.99 -9.56
N TYR A 129 4.15 -3.60 -8.74
CA TYR A 129 4.23 -2.43 -7.87
C TYR A 129 4.59 -2.87 -6.44
N ASP A 130 5.82 -2.56 -6.03
CA ASP A 130 6.36 -2.91 -4.71
C ASP A 130 7.01 -1.69 -4.02
N PRO A 131 6.22 -0.78 -3.43
CA PRO A 131 6.74 0.40 -2.77
C PRO A 131 7.46 0.09 -1.45
N LEU A 132 7.24 -1.10 -0.88
CA LEU A 132 7.81 -1.52 0.41
C LEU A 132 9.05 -2.40 0.25
N GLY A 133 9.36 -2.87 -0.96
CA GLY A 133 10.49 -3.75 -1.24
C GLY A 133 10.29 -5.20 -0.78
N LEU A 134 9.05 -5.62 -0.49
CA LEU A 134 8.74 -6.95 0.04
C LEU A 134 8.90 -8.05 -1.02
N LEU A 135 8.74 -7.71 -2.29
CA LEU A 135 8.90 -8.61 -3.43
C LEU A 135 10.33 -8.63 -3.98
N GLY A 136 11.30 -8.14 -3.21
CA GLY A 136 12.71 -8.07 -3.60
C GLY A 136 13.26 -9.32 -4.30
N PRO A 137 13.11 -10.53 -3.72
CA PRO A 137 13.56 -11.78 -4.36
C PRO A 137 12.93 -12.02 -5.74
N ILE A 138 11.63 -11.74 -5.89
CA ILE A 138 10.89 -11.90 -7.14
C ILE A 138 11.37 -10.87 -8.18
N ILE A 139 11.50 -9.61 -7.78
CA ILE A 139 11.94 -8.50 -8.64
C ILE A 139 13.38 -8.70 -9.12
N ILE A 140 14.27 -9.28 -8.29
CA ILE A 140 15.66 -9.57 -8.70
C ILE A 140 15.68 -10.58 -9.85
N VAL A 141 14.90 -11.67 -9.76
CA VAL A 141 14.79 -12.66 -10.84
C VAL A 141 14.23 -12.01 -12.10
N ALA A 142 13.16 -11.21 -11.97
CA ALA A 142 12.57 -10.46 -13.08
C ALA A 142 13.58 -9.53 -13.77
N LYS A 143 14.38 -8.78 -13.00
CA LYS A 143 15.45 -7.91 -13.52
C LYS A 143 16.54 -8.71 -14.23
N GLY A 144 16.87 -9.91 -13.75
CA GLY A 144 17.79 -10.83 -14.43
C GLY A 144 17.27 -11.25 -15.82
N ILE A 145 15.98 -11.53 -15.95
CA ILE A 145 15.34 -11.83 -17.24
C ILE A 145 15.41 -10.60 -18.16
N ILE A 146 15.07 -9.41 -17.66
CA ILE A 146 15.18 -8.16 -18.42
C ILE A 146 16.60 -7.96 -18.93
N GLN A 147 17.61 -8.17 -18.09
CA GLN A 147 19.00 -8.04 -18.48
C GLN A 147 19.36 -8.99 -19.64
N GLN A 148 18.94 -10.25 -19.58
CA GLN A 148 19.18 -11.22 -20.65
C GLN A 148 18.49 -10.82 -21.97
N LEU A 149 17.27 -10.27 -21.90
CA LEU A 149 16.55 -9.74 -23.06
C LEU A 149 17.28 -8.58 -23.75
N TRP A 150 17.97 -7.75 -22.96
CA TRP A 150 18.77 -6.64 -23.51
C TRP A 150 20.05 -7.13 -24.18
N THR A 151 20.71 -8.15 -23.62
CA THR A 151 21.95 -8.70 -24.21
C THR A 151 21.76 -9.42 -25.55
N LEU A 152 20.56 -9.94 -25.84
CA LEU A 152 20.29 -10.69 -27.07
C LEU A 152 19.95 -9.83 -28.28
N ASN A 153 19.89 -8.50 -28.13
CA ASN A 153 19.59 -7.55 -29.21
C ASN A 153 18.29 -7.86 -30.01
N LEU A 154 17.29 -8.47 -29.34
CA LEU A 154 15.98 -8.78 -29.93
C LEU A 154 15.19 -7.50 -30.22
N GLN A 155 14.38 -7.54 -31.29
CA GLN A 155 13.36 -6.51 -31.53
C GLN A 155 12.22 -6.61 -30.51
N TRP A 156 11.45 -5.54 -30.35
CA TRP A 156 10.39 -5.46 -29.33
C TRP A 156 9.31 -6.54 -29.47
N ASP A 157 8.85 -6.79 -30.70
CA ASP A 157 7.76 -7.72 -31.03
C ASP A 157 8.27 -9.06 -31.60
N GLU A 158 9.56 -9.32 -31.48
CA GLU A 158 10.17 -10.60 -31.87
C GLU A 158 9.89 -11.67 -30.80
N SER A 159 9.63 -12.90 -31.26
CA SER A 159 9.47 -14.06 -30.36
C SER A 159 10.73 -14.32 -29.55
N LEU A 160 10.55 -14.70 -28.29
CA LEU A 160 11.67 -15.11 -27.45
C LEU A 160 12.32 -16.42 -27.94
N PRO A 161 13.66 -16.52 -27.84
CA PRO A 161 14.35 -17.80 -27.95
C PRO A 161 13.83 -18.80 -26.91
N GLN A 162 13.82 -20.08 -27.28
CA GLN A 162 13.21 -21.16 -26.48
C GLN A 162 13.72 -21.20 -25.03
N GLU A 163 15.01 -20.96 -24.81
CA GLU A 163 15.61 -20.96 -23.47
C GLU A 163 15.03 -19.85 -22.58
N LEU A 164 14.95 -18.61 -23.10
CA LEU A 164 14.38 -17.49 -22.37
C LEU A 164 12.87 -17.62 -22.18
N TYR A 165 12.18 -18.14 -23.19
CA TYR A 165 10.76 -18.44 -23.08
C TYR A 165 10.50 -19.43 -21.92
N SER A 166 11.34 -20.46 -21.80
CA SER A 166 11.23 -21.46 -20.75
C SER A 166 11.50 -20.86 -19.37
N LYS A 167 12.56 -20.03 -19.23
CA LYS A 167 12.86 -19.29 -17.99
C LYS A 167 11.71 -18.34 -17.60
N TRP A 168 11.16 -17.60 -18.55
CA TRP A 168 10.02 -16.72 -18.33
C TRP A 168 8.80 -17.49 -17.86
N LYS A 169 8.49 -18.61 -18.50
CA LYS A 169 7.37 -19.46 -18.11
C LYS A 169 7.53 -20.01 -16.69
N THR A 170 8.74 -20.46 -16.32
CA THR A 170 9.03 -20.91 -14.96
C THR A 170 8.86 -19.79 -13.94
N TYR A 171 9.40 -18.60 -14.22
CA TYR A 171 9.22 -17.42 -13.36
C TYR A 171 7.74 -17.08 -13.13
N ARG A 172 6.93 -17.15 -14.20
CA ARG A 172 5.50 -16.85 -14.14
C ARG A 172 4.66 -17.90 -13.41
N SER A 173 5.13 -19.15 -13.37
CA SER A 173 4.43 -20.25 -12.69
C SER A 173 4.90 -20.51 -11.26
N SER A 174 5.90 -19.75 -10.79
CA SER A 174 6.55 -19.97 -9.48
C SER A 174 5.91 -19.13 -8.39
#